data_AF-A0A246MPG2-F1
#
_entry.id   AF-A0A246MPG2-F1
#
_cell.length_a   1.000
_cell.length_b   1.000
_cell.length_c   1.000
_cell.angle_alpha   90.00
_cell.angle_beta   90.00
_cell.angle_gamma   90.00
#
_symmetry.space_group_name_H-M   'P 1'
#
loop_
_entity.id
_entity.type
_entity.pdbx_description
1 polymer ?
#
loop_
_entity_poly.entity_id
_entity_poly.type
_entity_poly.pdbx_seq_one_letter_code
_entity_poly.pdbx_strand_id
1 'polypeptide(L)'
;MNHAPTIRYELLTTAGLRTVAGDHVVIPNDVGAAFGIHVEPHLRDGHPEKWVVTHLASGIRIGHGVTHDAARANAAANVDRIRDRLRSTLDQAMTSRYELQHAVQRLQQNHHDILGGAAA
;
A
#
# COMPACT_ATOMS: atom_id res chain seq x y z
N MET A 1 12.80 22.27 -6.88
CA MET A 1 11.46 22.58 -6.33
C MET A 1 11.08 21.44 -5.41
N ASN A 2 10.94 21.69 -4.11
CA ASN A 2 10.45 20.67 -3.18
C ASN A 2 8.94 20.52 -3.40
N HIS A 3 8.54 19.45 -4.11
CA HIS A 3 7.14 19.06 -4.19
C HIS A 3 6.74 18.50 -2.81
N ALA A 4 5.76 19.14 -2.16
CA ALA A 4 5.22 18.65 -0.91
C ALA A 4 4.19 17.55 -1.21
N PRO A 5 4.23 16.41 -0.48
CA PRO A 5 3.28 15.32 -0.67
C PRO A 5 1.85 15.79 -0.38
N THR A 6 0.92 15.40 -1.23
CA THR A 6 -0.48 15.84 -1.19
C THR A 6 -1.41 14.92 -0.40
N ILE A 7 -1.03 13.67 -0.15
CA ILE A 7 -1.84 12.70 0.60
C ILE A 7 -1.00 11.87 1.58
N ARG A 8 -1.68 11.28 2.57
CA ARG A 8 -1.12 10.25 3.45
C ARG A 8 -1.97 8.99 3.34
N TYR A 9 -1.32 7.84 3.28
CA TYR A 9 -2.00 6.55 3.15
C TYR A 9 -1.17 5.43 3.75
N GLU A 10 -1.81 4.29 3.98
CA GLU A 10 -1.22 3.16 4.70
C GLU A 10 -0.85 2.02 3.76
N LEU A 11 0.42 1.67 3.74
CA LEU A 11 0.92 0.48 3.09
C LEU A 11 0.73 -0.72 3.99
N LEU A 12 0.38 -1.86 3.39
CA LEU A 12 0.47 -3.12 4.08
C LEU A 12 1.87 -3.71 3.89
N THR A 13 2.61 -3.86 4.98
CA THR A 13 3.97 -4.45 5.00
C THR A 13 3.98 -5.70 5.86
N THR A 14 5.06 -6.49 5.77
CA THR A 14 5.27 -7.65 6.65
C THR A 14 5.38 -7.26 8.12
N ALA A 15 5.77 -6.02 8.43
CA ALA A 15 5.83 -5.47 9.78
C ALA A 15 4.51 -4.81 10.23
N GLY A 16 3.44 -4.91 9.43
CA GLY A 16 2.16 -4.27 9.68
C GLY A 16 1.92 -3.04 8.81
N LEU A 17 1.05 -2.15 9.26
CA LEU A 17 0.68 -0.93 8.53
C LEU A 17 1.75 0.13 8.68
N ARG A 18 2.20 0.68 7.54
CA ARG A 18 3.13 1.81 7.51
C ARG A 18 2.48 2.98 6.81
N THR A 19 2.28 4.08 7.53
CA THR A 19 1.81 5.34 6.94
C THR A 19 2.93 5.98 6.14
N VAL A 20 2.65 6.32 4.88
CA VAL A 20 3.53 7.06 4.00
C VAL A 20 2.88 8.36 3.54
N ALA A 21 3.73 9.32 3.18
CA ALA A 21 3.32 10.55 2.52
C ALA A 21 3.72 10.47 1.05
N GLY A 22 2.82 10.87 0.17
CA GLY A 22 3.04 10.83 -1.27
C GLY A 22 1.96 11.59 -2.01
N ASP A 23 1.78 11.25 -3.28
CA ASP A 23 0.87 11.96 -4.16
C ASP A 23 -0.19 11.03 -4.75
N HIS A 24 -1.37 11.58 -5.01
CA HIS A 24 -2.39 10.85 -5.74
C HIS A 24 -1.97 10.68 -7.20
N VAL A 25 -2.12 9.47 -7.76
CA VAL A 25 -1.85 9.20 -9.16
C VAL A 25 -3.09 8.63 -9.84
N VAL A 26 -3.50 9.30 -10.93
CA VAL A 26 -4.61 8.85 -11.77
C VAL A 26 -4.10 7.80 -12.74
N ILE A 27 -4.62 6.58 -12.61
CA ILE A 27 -4.45 5.47 -13.55
C ILE A 27 -5.86 5.06 -14.01
N PRO A 28 -6.22 5.23 -15.30
CA PRO A 28 -7.53 4.84 -15.81
C PRO A 28 -7.83 3.38 -15.53
N ASN A 29 -9.03 3.11 -14.99
CA ASN A 29 -9.54 1.77 -14.75
C ASN A 29 -11.07 1.81 -14.59
N ASP A 30 -11.74 0.71 -14.94
CA ASP A 30 -13.21 0.64 -14.96
C ASP A 30 -13.83 0.27 -13.60
N VAL A 31 -13.01 0.19 -12.54
CA VAL A 31 -13.43 -0.29 -11.22
C VAL A 31 -13.38 0.80 -10.16
N GLY A 32 -13.01 2.03 -10.53
CA GLY A 32 -12.93 3.17 -9.61
C GLY A 32 -11.76 3.09 -8.61
N ALA A 33 -10.73 2.28 -8.90
CA ALA A 33 -9.56 2.15 -8.06
C ALA A 33 -8.74 3.45 -8.05
N ALA A 34 -8.29 3.84 -6.85
CA ALA A 34 -7.46 5.01 -6.62
C ALA A 34 -6.05 4.60 -6.15
N PHE A 35 -5.04 5.34 -6.60
CA PHE A 35 -3.65 4.99 -6.35
C PHE A 35 -2.87 6.17 -5.78
N GLY A 36 -1.91 5.86 -4.93
CA GLY A 36 -0.91 6.80 -4.43
C GLY A 36 0.48 6.42 -4.94
N ILE A 37 1.36 7.39 -5.09
CA ILE A 37 2.78 7.20 -5.39
C ILE A 37 3.61 7.84 -4.28
N HIS A 38 4.68 7.18 -3.84
CA HIS A 38 5.60 7.73 -2.86
C HIS A 38 7.05 7.29 -3.14
N VAL A 39 7.98 7.97 -2.47
CA VAL A 39 9.40 7.62 -2.47
C VAL A 39 9.69 6.72 -1.28
N GLU A 40 10.41 5.63 -1.50
CA GLU A 40 10.96 4.81 -0.43
C GLU A 40 12.19 5.50 0.18
N PRO A 41 12.14 5.89 1.46
CA PRO A 41 13.21 6.70 2.07
C PRO A 41 14.50 5.90 2.29
N HIS A 42 14.39 4.59 2.48
CA HIS A 42 15.54 3.72 2.78
C HIS A 42 16.29 3.24 1.53
N LEU A 43 15.72 3.45 0.34
CA LEU A 43 16.34 3.04 -0.91
C LEU A 43 17.14 4.20 -1.49
N ARG A 44 18.35 3.90 -1.99
CA ARG A 44 19.17 4.90 -2.69
C ARG A 44 18.50 5.35 -3.98
N ASP A 45 18.82 6.57 -4.43
CA ASP A 45 18.39 7.06 -5.73
C ASP A 45 18.90 6.13 -6.85
N GLY A 46 18.08 5.93 -7.88
CA GLY A 46 18.34 4.95 -8.95
C GLY A 46 18.03 3.49 -8.59
N HIS A 47 17.57 3.18 -7.37
CA HIS A 47 17.10 1.84 -7.04
C HIS A 47 15.81 1.49 -7.83
N PRO A 48 15.66 0.26 -8.40
CA PRO A 48 14.49 -0.13 -9.19
C PRO A 48 13.13 0.00 -8.49
N GLU A 49 13.14 0.04 -7.15
CA GLU A 49 11.96 0.18 -6.29
C GLU A 49 11.92 1.52 -5.55
N LYS A 50 12.70 2.53 -5.97
CA LYS A 50 12.78 3.82 -5.28
C LYS A 50 11.42 4.53 -5.22
N TRP A 51 10.66 4.46 -6.29
CA TRP A 51 9.30 4.99 -6.39
C TRP A 51 8.31 3.84 -6.42
N VAL A 52 7.24 3.95 -5.64
CA VAL A 52 6.26 2.89 -5.45
C VAL A 52 4.85 3.44 -5.65
N VAL A 53 4.05 2.77 -6.49
CA VAL A 53 2.63 3.03 -6.69
C VAL A 53 1.82 1.98 -5.95
N THR A 54 0.84 2.42 -5.17
CA THR A 54 0.05 1.59 -4.27
C THR A 54 -1.45 1.87 -4.45
N HIS A 55 -2.27 0.83 -4.44
CA HIS A 55 -3.72 0.98 -4.34
C HIS A 55 -4.11 1.49 -2.95
N LEU A 56 -4.83 2.61 -2.88
CA LEU A 56 -5.05 3.33 -1.62
C LEU A 56 -5.87 2.55 -0.60
N ALA A 57 -6.90 1.81 -1.04
CA ALA A 57 -7.79 1.11 -0.11
C ALA A 57 -7.17 -0.18 0.47
N SER A 58 -6.44 -0.95 -0.34
CA SER A 58 -5.81 -2.19 0.14
C SER A 58 -4.39 -2.00 0.65
N GLY A 59 -3.68 -0.96 0.21
CA GLY A 59 -2.26 -0.78 0.49
C GLY A 59 -1.33 -1.70 -0.30
N ILE A 60 -1.85 -2.46 -1.29
CA ILE A 60 -1.05 -3.34 -2.14
C ILE A 60 -0.26 -2.53 -3.18
N ARG A 61 1.00 -2.91 -3.38
CA ARG A 61 1.85 -2.35 -4.44
C ARG A 61 1.36 -2.79 -5.81
N ILE A 62 1.18 -1.82 -6.71
CA ILE A 62 0.73 -2.03 -8.09
C ILE A 62 1.84 -1.74 -9.10
N GLY A 63 2.80 -0.88 -8.77
CA GLY A 63 3.96 -0.65 -9.61
C GLY A 63 5.13 -0.05 -8.86
N HIS A 64 6.29 -0.04 -9.50
CA HIS A 64 7.50 0.56 -8.96
C HIS A 64 8.46 1.00 -10.06
N GLY A 65 9.43 1.83 -9.72
CA GLY A 65 10.44 2.30 -10.67
C GLY A 65 11.57 3.10 -10.04
N VAL A 66 12.62 3.30 -10.84
CA VAL A 66 13.78 4.14 -10.48
C VAL A 66 13.42 5.63 -10.41
N THR A 67 12.39 6.05 -11.14
CA THR A 67 11.82 7.40 -11.15
C THR A 67 10.32 7.36 -10.93
N HIS A 68 9.74 8.52 -10.59
CA HIS A 68 8.31 8.72 -10.46
C HIS A 68 7.55 8.25 -11.72
N ASP A 69 8.00 8.69 -12.91
CA ASP A 69 7.34 8.37 -14.17
C ASP A 69 7.50 6.90 -14.56
N ALA A 70 8.66 6.29 -14.28
CA ALA A 70 8.87 4.87 -14.50
C ALA A 70 7.91 4.03 -13.64
N ALA A 71 7.73 4.41 -12.37
CA ALA A 71 6.79 3.74 -11.48
C ALA A 71 5.34 3.89 -11.95
N ARG A 72 4.96 5.09 -12.41
CA ARG A 72 3.62 5.35 -12.98
C ARG A 72 3.36 4.53 -14.24
N ALA A 73 4.32 4.49 -15.17
CA ALA A 73 4.22 3.69 -16.39
C ALA A 73 4.13 2.19 -16.10
N ASN A 74 4.96 1.70 -15.17
CA ASN A 74 4.90 0.31 -14.70
C ASN A 74 3.53 -0.03 -14.09
N ALA A 75 3.01 0.84 -13.22
CA ALA A 75 1.70 0.67 -12.61
C ALA A 75 0.57 0.65 -13.65
N ALA A 76 0.58 1.57 -14.62
CA ALA A 76 -0.39 1.60 -15.71
C ALA A 76 -0.35 0.31 -16.54
N ALA A 77 0.84 -0.17 -16.89
CA ALA A 77 1.00 -1.44 -17.61
C ALA A 77 0.52 -2.65 -16.80
N ASN A 78 0.70 -2.64 -15.47
CA ASN A 78 0.23 -3.70 -14.60
C ASN A 78 -1.30 -3.69 -14.49
N VAL A 79 -1.91 -2.53 -14.28
CA VAL A 79 -3.38 -2.34 -14.27
C VAL A 79 -3.99 -2.81 -15.58
N ASP A 80 -3.39 -2.44 -16.71
CA ASP A 80 -3.82 -2.87 -18.04
C ASP A 80 -3.73 -4.39 -18.22
N ARG A 81 -2.61 -5.00 -17.81
CA ARG A 81 -2.40 -6.46 -17.90
C ARG A 81 -3.40 -7.26 -17.08
N ILE A 82 -3.87 -6.72 -15.96
CA ILE A 82 -4.84 -7.40 -15.09
C ILE A 82 -6.26 -6.84 -15.22
N ARG A 83 -6.55 -6.03 -16.24
CA ARG A 83 -7.80 -5.27 -16.38
C ARG A 83 -9.05 -6.08 -16.04
N ASP A 84 -9.21 -7.24 -16.66
CA ASP A 84 -10.40 -8.10 -16.51
C ASP A 84 -10.57 -8.69 -15.10
N ARG A 85 -9.46 -8.83 -14.36
CA ARG A 85 -9.43 -9.36 -12.98
C ARG A 85 -9.07 -8.30 -11.95
N LEU A 86 -9.04 -7.03 -12.33
CA LEU A 86 -8.58 -5.96 -11.46
C LEU A 86 -9.47 -5.86 -10.23
N ARG A 87 -10.80 -5.85 -10.43
CA ARG A 87 -11.77 -5.81 -9.32
C ARG A 87 -11.55 -6.94 -8.33
N SER A 88 -11.54 -8.19 -8.80
CA SER A 88 -11.39 -9.35 -7.93
C SER A 88 -10.03 -9.37 -7.21
N THR A 89 -8.96 -8.92 -7.88
CA THR A 89 -7.63 -8.81 -7.28
C THR A 89 -7.61 -7.77 -6.15
N LEU A 90 -8.24 -6.61 -6.37
CA LEU A 90 -8.28 -5.55 -5.37
C LEU A 90 -9.20 -5.92 -4.20
N ASP A 91 -10.34 -6.55 -4.45
CA ASP A 91 -11.26 -7.04 -3.42
C ASP A 91 -10.58 -8.09 -2.52
N GLN A 92 -9.83 -9.02 -3.12
CA GLN A 92 -9.02 -9.99 -2.38
C GLN A 92 -7.97 -9.28 -1.52
N ALA A 93 -7.25 -8.30 -2.08
CA ALA A 93 -6.25 -7.54 -1.32
C ALA A 93 -6.87 -6.75 -0.16
N MET A 94 -8.06 -6.18 -0.33
CA MET A 94 -8.80 -5.51 0.75
C MET A 94 -9.24 -6.49 1.83
N THR A 95 -9.71 -7.68 1.43
CA THR A 95 -10.08 -8.75 2.37
C THR A 95 -8.88 -9.21 3.18
N SER A 96 -7.74 -9.50 2.53
CA SER A 96 -6.51 -9.89 3.22
C SER A 96 -6.00 -8.81 4.18
N ARG A 97 -6.11 -7.52 3.81
CA ARG A 97 -5.77 -6.41 4.70
C ARG A 97 -6.65 -6.43 5.94
N TYR A 98 -7.97 -6.55 5.78
CA TYR A 98 -8.92 -6.58 6.89
C TYR A 98 -8.66 -7.76 7.83
N GLU A 99 -8.45 -8.96 7.29
CA GLU A 99 -8.15 -10.16 8.06
C GLU A 99 -6.87 -10.01 8.89
N LEU A 100 -5.82 -9.44 8.29
CA LEU A 100 -4.55 -9.20 8.96
C LEU A 100 -4.68 -8.16 10.07
N GLN A 101 -5.39 -7.06 9.83
CA GLN A 101 -5.68 -6.05 10.86
C GLN A 101 -6.42 -6.68 12.05
N HIS A 102 -7.43 -7.49 11.78
CA HIS A 102 -8.20 -8.17 12.82
C HIS A 102 -7.37 -9.23 13.58
N ALA A 103 -6.50 -9.96 12.88
CA ALA A 103 -5.58 -10.91 13.50
C ALA A 103 -4.59 -10.22 14.45
N VAL A 104 -4.00 -9.10 14.03
CA VAL A 104 -3.10 -8.29 14.88
C VAL A 104 -3.82 -7.76 16.12
N GLN A 105 -5.04 -7.25 15.96
CA GLN A 105 -5.83 -6.78 17.10
C GLN A 105 -6.12 -7.89 18.11
N ARG A 106 -6.50 -9.09 17.65
CA ARG A 106 -6.71 -10.25 18.53
C ARG A 106 -5.45 -10.67 19.26
N LEU A 107 -4.29 -10.63 18.61
CA LEU A 107 -3.02 -10.94 19.26
C LEU A 107 -2.67 -9.92 20.36
N GLN A 108 -2.92 -8.62 20.11
CA GLN A 108 -2.73 -7.57 21.10
C GLN A 108 -3.67 -7.73 22.30
N GLN A 109 -4.94 -8.06 22.05
CA GLN A 109 -5.91 -8.34 23.11
C GLN A 109 -5.48 -9.55 23.96
N ASN A 110 -5.14 -10.66 23.32
CA ASN A 110 -4.68 -11.86 24.03
C ASN A 110 -3.42 -11.59 24.86
N HIS A 111 -2.48 -10.79 24.34
CA HIS A 111 -1.28 -10.39 25.08
C HIS A 111 -1.63 -9.57 26.32
N HIS A 112 -2.58 -8.63 26.19
CA HIS A 112 -3.08 -7.86 27.31
C HIS A 112 -3.78 -8.75 28.34
N ASP A 113 -4.60 -9.71 27.93
CA ASP A 113 -5.31 -10.59 28.86
C ASP A 113 -4.36 -11.50 29.64
N ILE A 114 -3.32 -12.01 28.98
CA ILE A 114 -2.30 -12.88 29.60
C ILE A 114 -1.40 -12.10 30.59
N LEU A 115 -1.01 -10.86 30.26
CA LEU A 115 -0.09 -10.07 31.10
C LEU A 115 -0.78 -9.14 32.08
N GLY A 116 -1.99 -8.67 31.77
CA GLY A 116 -2.83 -7.81 32.59
C GLY A 116 -3.70 -8.58 33.59
N GLY A 117 -3.99 -9.87 33.33
CA GLY A 117 -4.71 -10.75 34.26
C GLY A 117 -3.90 -11.26 35.45
N ALA A 118 -2.59 -10.99 35.50
CA ALA A 118 -1.70 -11.42 36.60
C ALA A 118 -1.61 -10.41 37.77
N ALA A 119 -2.38 -9.31 37.72
CA ALA A 119 -2.47 -8.32 38.79
C ALA A 119 -3.89 -8.29 39.38
N ALA A 120 -4.28 -9.35 40.09
CA ALA A 120 -5.42 -9.38 40.99
C ALA A 120 -5.12 -10.28 42.19
#